data_AF-A0A7S6S074-F1
#
_entry.id   AF-A0A7S6S074-F1
#
_cell.length_a   1.000
_cell.length_b   1.000
_cell.length_c   1.000
_cell.angle_alpha   90.00
_cell.angle_beta   90.00
_cell.angle_gamma   90.00
#
_symmetry.space_group_name_H-M   'P 1'
#
loop_
_entity.id
_entity.type
_entity.pdbx_description
1 polymer ?
#
loop_
_entity_poly.entity_id
_entity_poly.type
_entity_poly.pdbx_seq_one_letter_code
_entity_poly.pdbx_strand_id
1 'polypeptide(L)'
;MTCREVAEFLSDYVEGRMEPALRARFERHLAECPPCVTYLGTFQAAIKLAKAACRSEGPPSTAASEHPPEELVSAILSSCEKQHRADNSR
;
A
#
# COMPACT_ATOMS: atom_id res chain seq x y z
N MET A 1 11.02 4.69 22.06
CA MET A 1 11.35 4.50 20.64
C MET A 1 12.40 3.42 20.50
N THR A 2 11.91 2.18 20.42
CA THR A 2 12.66 0.98 20.03
C THR A 2 12.64 0.83 18.51
N CYS A 3 13.52 -0.01 17.97
CA CYS A 3 13.51 -0.33 16.54
C CYS A 3 12.14 -0.85 16.06
N ARG A 4 11.44 -1.60 16.93
CA ARG A 4 10.11 -2.14 16.64
C ARG A 4 9.06 -1.05 16.50
N GLU A 5 9.03 -0.11 17.45
CA GLU A 5 8.06 1.01 17.43
C GLU A 5 8.21 1.86 16.14
N VAL A 6 9.45 2.07 15.68
CA VAL A 6 9.70 2.79 14.42
C VAL A 6 9.24 1.98 13.21
N ALA A 7 9.50 0.67 13.19
CA ALA A 7 9.07 -0.19 12.08
C ALA A 7 7.54 -0.29 11.99
N GLU A 8 6.84 -0.40 13.11
CA GLU A 8 5.36 -0.40 13.17
C GLU A 8 4.83 0.95 12.66
N PHE A 9 5.38 2.06 13.14
CA PHE A 9 5.00 3.40 12.66
C PHE A 9 5.19 3.56 11.15
N LEU A 10 6.35 3.17 10.59
CA LEU A 10 6.57 3.29 9.14
C LEU A 10 5.69 2.34 8.33
N SER A 11 5.38 1.15 8.87
CA SER A 11 4.45 0.21 8.25
C SER A 11 3.05 0.81 8.16
N ASP A 12 2.55 1.40 9.25
CA ASP A 12 1.25 2.07 9.28
C ASP A 12 1.16 3.21 8.26
N TYR A 13 2.25 3.96 8.07
CA TYR A 13 2.31 5.04 7.08
C TYR A 13 2.21 4.50 5.64
N VAL A 14 3.00 3.48 5.33
CA VAL A 14 3.05 2.85 3.99
C VAL A 14 1.73 2.15 3.66
N GLU A 15 1.07 1.55 4.65
CA GLU A 15 -0.20 0.85 4.50
C GLU A 15 -1.43 1.78 4.59
N GLY A 16 -1.22 3.07 4.87
CA GLY A 16 -2.31 4.04 4.98
C GLY A 16 -3.21 3.85 6.20
N ARG A 17 -2.72 3.19 7.26
CA ARG A 17 -3.47 2.89 8.49
C ARG A 17 -3.34 3.98 9.56
N MET A 18 -2.64 5.07 9.27
CA MET A 18 -2.50 6.20 10.19
C MET A 18 -3.74 7.10 10.19
N GLU A 19 -4.09 7.60 11.38
CA GLU A 19 -5.05 8.70 11.52
C GLU A 19 -4.62 9.93 10.69
N PRO A 20 -5.56 10.64 10.03
CA PRO A 20 -5.25 11.72 9.10
C PRO A 20 -4.35 12.82 9.68
N ALA A 21 -4.60 13.22 10.94
CA ALA A 21 -3.80 14.24 11.61
C ALA A 21 -2.35 13.80 11.86
N LEU A 22 -2.16 12.51 12.20
CA LEU A 22 -0.83 11.95 12.41
C LEU A 22 -0.07 11.83 11.09
N ARG A 23 -0.76 11.37 10.04
CA ARG A 23 -0.21 11.28 8.69
C ARG A 23 0.27 12.64 8.19
N ALA A 24 -0.56 13.68 8.28
CA ALA A 24 -0.21 15.03 7.85
C ALA A 24 1.01 15.59 8.61
N ARG A 25 1.11 15.32 9.92
CA ARG A 25 2.27 15.70 10.72
C ARG A 25 3.56 15.01 10.23
N PHE A 26 3.47 13.72 9.90
CA PHE A 26 4.63 12.98 9.39
C PHE A 26 5.02 13.41 7.97
N GLU A 27 4.05 13.68 7.10
CA GLU A 27 4.31 14.23 5.76
C GLU A 27 5.01 15.58 5.80
N ARG A 28 4.62 16.47 6.72
CA ARG A 28 5.36 17.73 6.97
C ARG A 28 6.81 17.46 7.40
N HIS A 29 7.03 16.48 8.28
CA HIS A 29 8.38 16.12 8.69
C HIS A 29 9.22 15.60 7.50
N LEU A 30 8.64 14.79 6.62
CA LEU A 30 9.31 14.31 5.41
C LEU A 30 9.66 15.48 4.46
N ALA A 31 8.84 16.53 4.39
CA ALA A 31 9.13 17.71 3.58
C ALA A 31 10.35 18.52 4.11
N GLU A 32 10.62 18.44 5.42
CA GLU A 32 11.68 19.22 6.08
C GLU A 32 12.95 18.39 6.39
N CYS A 33 12.88 17.05 6.26
CA CYS A 33 13.95 16.15 6.70
C CYS A 33 14.38 15.17 5.59
N PRO A 34 15.35 15.55 4.74
CA PRO A 34 15.89 14.67 3.69
C PRO A 34 16.40 13.30 4.18
N PRO A 35 17.06 13.18 5.35
CA PRO A 35 17.47 11.87 5.88
C PRO A 35 16.29 10.91 6.12
N CYS A 36 15.16 11.42 6.59
CA CYS A 36 13.97 10.59 6.83
C CYS A 36 13.31 10.16 5.52
N VAL A 37 13.36 10.99 4.47
CA VAL A 37 12.95 10.58 3.12
C VAL A 37 13.80 9.43 2.60
N THR A 38 15.13 9.53 2.74
CA THR A 38 16.05 8.46 2.36
C THR A 38 15.78 7.17 3.14
N TYR A 39 15.57 7.28 4.46
CA TYR A 39 15.27 6.12 5.31
C TYR A 39 13.92 5.47 4.96
N LEU A 40 12.88 6.26 4.68
CA LEU A 40 11.60 5.74 4.22
C LEU A 40 11.76 4.99 2.88
N GLY A 41 12.60 5.51 1.97
CA GLY A 41 12.93 4.85 0.72
C GLY A 41 13.59 3.47 0.91
N THR A 42 14.58 3.37 1.81
CA THR A 42 15.22 2.08 2.11
C THR A 42 14.25 1.11 2.78
N PHE A 43 13.40 1.59 3.69
CA PHE A 43 12.35 0.79 4.33
C PHE A 43 11.35 0.21 3.31
N GLN A 44 10.87 1.03 2.37
CA GLN A 44 10.00 0.56 1.29
C GLN A 44 10.69 -0.46 0.37
N ALA A 45 11.98 -0.25 0.07
CA ALA A 45 12.77 -1.21 -0.71
C ALA A 45 12.92 -2.55 0.03
N ALA A 46 13.16 -2.52 1.35
CA ALA A 46 13.22 -3.72 2.18
C ALA A 46 11.88 -4.49 2.18
N ILE A 47 10.74 -3.79 2.29
CA ILE A 47 9.42 -4.42 2.17
C ILE A 47 9.25 -5.09 0.80
N LYS A 48 9.62 -4.42 -0.29
CA LYS A 48 9.54 -4.99 -1.65
C LYS A 48 10.39 -6.25 -1.79
N LEU A 49 11.62 -6.21 -1.27
CA LEU A 49 12.54 -7.34 -1.30
C LEU A 49 12.02 -8.52 -0.48
N ALA A 50 11.54 -8.26 0.74
CA ALA A 50 10.94 -9.30 1.59
C ALA A 50 9.73 -9.96 0.92
N LYS A 51 8.83 -9.16 0.32
CA LYS A 51 7.69 -9.68 -0.44
C LYS A 51 8.12 -10.53 -1.64
N ALA A 52 9.20 -10.15 -2.34
CA ALA A 52 9.72 -10.92 -3.46
C ALA A 52 10.35 -12.25 -3.00
N ALA A 53 11.11 -12.24 -1.90
CA ALA A 53 11.69 -13.43 -1.32
C ALA A 53 10.62 -14.43 -0.87
N CYS A 54 9.58 -13.97 -0.16
CA CYS A 54 8.48 -14.83 0.27
C CYS A 54 7.64 -15.39 -0.90
N ARG A 55 7.64 -14.74 -2.07
CA ARG A 55 7.02 -15.29 -3.29
C ARG A 55 7.83 -16.45 -3.90
N SER A 56 9.14 -16.51 -3.65
CA SER A 56 10.06 -17.48 -4.24
C SER A 56 10.15 -18.82 -3.48
N GLU A 57 9.67 -18.89 -2.24
CA GLU A 57 9.80 -20.08 -1.39
C GLU A 57 8.59 -21.05 -1.48
N GLY A 58 7.63 -20.76 -2.36
CA GLY A 58 6.57 -21.71 -2.72
C GLY A 58 6.97 -22.61 -3.89
N PRO A 59 6.42 -23.83 -4.04
CA PRO A 59 6.56 -24.59 -5.28
C PRO A 59 6.12 -23.71 -6.46
N PRO A 60 6.68 -23.90 -7.68
CA PRO A 60 6.25 -23.13 -8.85
C PRO A 60 4.77 -23.38 -9.07
N SER A 61 3.94 -22.48 -8.54
CA SER A 61 2.50 -22.53 -8.70
C SER A 61 2.23 -22.12 -10.13
N THR A 62 2.19 -23.11 -11.01
CA THR A 62 1.61 -23.01 -12.34
C THR A 62 0.08 -22.88 -12.28
N ALA A 63 -0.52 -22.70 -11.10
CA ALA A 63 -1.91 -22.30 -10.97
C ALA A 63 -2.03 -20.78 -11.16
N ALA A 64 -2.33 -20.41 -12.41
CA ALA A 64 -3.03 -19.20 -12.82
C ALA A 64 -3.59 -18.37 -11.65
N SER A 65 -3.03 -17.17 -11.42
CA SER A 65 -3.72 -15.92 -10.97
C SER A 65 -2.70 -14.91 -10.45
N GLU A 66 -1.83 -14.36 -11.32
CA GLU A 66 -1.15 -13.09 -11.03
C GLU A 66 -2.07 -11.89 -11.36
N HIS A 67 -3.22 -12.17 -11.96
CA HIS A 67 -4.34 -11.26 -12.09
C HIS A 67 -5.51 -11.78 -11.27
N PRO A 68 -6.23 -10.90 -10.54
CA PRO A 68 -7.58 -11.25 -10.09
C PRO A 68 -8.40 -11.70 -11.31
N PRO A 69 -9.29 -12.71 -11.18
CA PRO A 69 -10.09 -13.19 -12.29
C PRO A 69 -10.84 -12.02 -12.92
N GLU A 70 -10.76 -11.91 -14.25
CA GLU A 70 -11.29 -10.77 -15.01
C GLU A 70 -12.78 -10.51 -14.72
N GLU A 71 -13.51 -11.56 -14.35
CA GLU A 71 -14.91 -11.50 -13.92
C GLU A 71 -15.10 -10.61 -12.68
N LEU A 72 -14.25 -10.74 -11.66
CA LEU A 72 -14.31 -9.89 -10.46
C LEU A 72 -13.94 -8.44 -10.78
N VAL A 73 -12.92 -8.22 -11.63
CA VAL A 73 -12.52 -6.86 -12.05
C VAL A 73 -13.66 -6.18 -12.80
N SER A 74 -14.26 -6.88 -13.76
CA SER A 74 -15.40 -6.39 -14.55
C SER A 74 -16.62 -6.06 -13.68
N ALA A 75 -16.93 -6.92 -12.71
CA ALA A 75 -18.04 -6.70 -11.77
C ALA A 75 -17.85 -5.45 -10.90
N ILE A 76 -16.63 -5.19 -10.42
CA ILE A 76 -16.29 -3.99 -9.64
C ILE A 76 -16.43 -2.73 -10.50
N LEU A 77 -15.84 -2.71 -11.70
CA LEU A 77 -15.91 -1.56 -12.61
C LEU A 77 -17.35 -1.20 -13.00
N SER A 78 -18.15 -2.23 -13.34
CA SER A 78 -19.58 -2.06 -13.66
C SER A 78 -20.38 -1.46 -12.49
N SER A 79 -19.99 -1.75 -11.25
CA SER A 79 -20.65 -1.20 -10.06
C SER A 79 -20.29 0.27 -9.82
N CYS A 80 -19.03 0.65 -10.04
CA CYS A 80 -18.59 2.05 -9.99
C CYS A 80 -19.27 2.92 -11.07
N GLU A 81 -19.45 2.41 -12.29
CA GLU A 81 -20.14 3.13 -13.38
C GLU A 81 -21.63 3.37 -13.06
N LYS A 82 -22.31 2.37 -12.49
CA LYS A 82 -23.71 2.49 -12.07
C LYS A 82 -23.90 3.50 -10.94
N GLN A 83 -22.97 3.54 -9.98
CA GLN A 83 -23.00 4.50 -8.88
C GLN A 83 -22.76 5.94 -9.37
N HIS A 84 -21.84 6.14 -10.30
CA HIS A 84 -21.58 7.45 -10.91
C HIS A 84 -22.78 7.95 -11.74
N ARG A 85 -23.50 7.06 -12.44
CA ARG A 85 -24.73 7.41 -13.19
C ARG A 85 -25.90 7.81 -12.28
N ALA A 86 -26.01 7.18 -11.11
CA ALA A 86 -27.04 7.53 -10.12
C ALA A 86 -26.76 8.88 -9.44
N ASP A 87 -25.49 9.22 -9.21
CA ASP A 87 -25.06 10.47 -8.59
C ASP A 87 -25.16 11.68 -9.56
N ASN A 88 -24.83 11.50 -10.85
CA ASN A 88 -24.91 12.55 -11.90
C ASN A 88 -26.34 12.85 -12.41
N SER A 89 -27.36 12.15 -11.92
CA SER A 89 -28.78 12.36 -12.30
C SER A 89 -29.57 13.12 -11.22
N ARG A 90 -28.89 13.68 -10.23
CA ARG A 90 -29.47 14.37 -9.07
C ARG A 90 -28.95 15.81 -8.96
#